data_AF-A0A3D9L6C7-F1
#
_entry.id   AF-A0A3D9L6C7-F1
#
_cell.length_a   1.000
_cell.length_b   1.000
_cell.length_c   1.000
_cell.angle_alpha   90.00
_cell.angle_beta   90.00
_cell.angle_gamma   90.00
#
_symmetry.space_group_name_H-M   'P 1'
#
loop_
_entity.id
_entity.type
_entity.pdbx_description
1 polymer ?
#
loop_
_entity_poly.entity_id
_entity_poly.type
_entity_poly.pdbx_seq_one_letter_code
_entity_poly.pdbx_strand_id
1 'polypeptide(L)'
;MKHSIYTLLALVALLFSACEMDEIDTAKLTDFAPGLAYLAPADGGKIVKGNFDITAAFADGMASPLASVNLALMDASENELFTTSANLSGTRDTLKVAAADFNAAALEVGVYTLKITVTDSKGQVNNISSTFEISKLPFAANNDEMYIAGGFNGWSWDSLKLVEDHIWEIKEIELDGGEWKFKNTKDWSDADWGDSDCDGVMEVTTGGGANTNCSYSGLVNIRFNDNTLQYTVEPAVTLEQNVMSLYLHGTFNNFQGDEYAFTQSEDHVWVLEEVVLKPGDSFKFSEGAYSGRTFGDVEPDSIADKSAPNIVLPQDIKEGVYKVTFNDETLAYSLEFVRNLFPDNLYLVGSATSAGWDPSGALQFNVVSEGKFEIFASLVVGEFKFLQERDWAGDWGKGADGEIIQEGESNIAVDADGLYRIVVDFNNYSYTVATLPAELYLVGGSTSADWDPSNSVKFVKTDNGKFQIYTYLTVDGGGFKFLQEQAWDGDWGKGDDGMLKQEGEDNVTVGADGFYRIDVDYTAGTYAVTASNWGIIGSATPAGWDADTDMTLVAAQKGNYSWTIDATLTDGELKFRENDGWDVNFGDSGADGTLDAGGDNIAVTAGTYTITMTLDPINGYTYSIK
;
A
#
# COMPACT_ATOMS: atom_id res chain seq x y z
N MET A 1 18.59 -55.33 -16.62
CA MET A 1 17.33 -56.05 -16.82
C MET A 1 16.60 -55.34 -17.96
N LYS A 2 16.56 -55.96 -19.15
CA LYS A 2 15.75 -55.52 -20.30
C LYS A 2 14.27 -55.72 -19.96
N HIS A 3 13.35 -55.01 -20.61
CA HIS A 3 12.20 -55.62 -21.32
C HIS A 3 11.57 -54.60 -22.29
N SER A 4 11.50 -55.03 -23.53
CA SER A 4 10.62 -54.61 -24.62
C SER A 4 9.70 -55.81 -24.91
N ILE A 5 8.60 -55.59 -25.64
CA ILE A 5 7.89 -56.52 -26.58
C ILE A 5 6.36 -56.67 -26.36
N TYR A 6 5.61 -56.16 -27.34
CA TYR A 6 4.41 -56.63 -28.07
C TYR A 6 3.30 -57.48 -27.37
N THR A 7 2.01 -57.23 -27.70
CA THR A 7 1.13 -58.04 -28.62
C THR A 7 -0.38 -57.88 -28.28
N LEU A 8 -1.25 -57.73 -29.30
CA LEU A 8 -2.41 -58.62 -29.62
C LEU A 8 -3.76 -57.95 -30.05
N LEU A 9 -3.98 -58.01 -31.37
CA LEU A 9 -5.19 -58.36 -32.14
C LEU A 9 -6.51 -58.74 -31.41
N ALA A 10 -7.65 -58.20 -31.88
CA ALA A 10 -8.84 -58.93 -32.41
C ALA A 10 -10.05 -57.96 -32.54
N LEU A 11 -10.44 -57.54 -33.74
CA LEU A 11 -11.44 -58.15 -34.64
C LEU A 11 -12.91 -58.03 -34.17
N VAL A 12 -13.65 -57.04 -34.68
CA VAL A 12 -15.08 -57.18 -34.98
C VAL A 12 -15.37 -56.43 -36.28
N ALA A 13 -15.64 -57.21 -37.34
CA ALA A 13 -16.28 -56.73 -38.55
C ALA A 13 -17.78 -56.99 -38.44
N LEU A 14 -18.61 -55.96 -38.57
CA LEU A 14 -20.04 -56.11 -38.85
C LEU A 14 -20.49 -54.93 -39.73
N LEU A 15 -20.97 -55.31 -40.90
CA LEU A 15 -21.45 -54.50 -42.02
C LEU A 15 -22.50 -53.46 -41.60
N PHE A 16 -22.25 -52.20 -41.93
CA PHE A 16 -23.28 -51.19 -42.15
C PHE A 16 -23.25 -50.72 -43.59
N SER A 17 -24.44 -50.65 -44.17
CA SER A 17 -24.75 -50.26 -45.54
C SER A 17 -24.31 -48.83 -45.86
N ALA A 18 -23.70 -48.71 -47.04
CA ALA A 18 -23.59 -47.57 -47.94
C ALA A 18 -24.33 -46.27 -47.54
N CYS A 19 -23.56 -45.32 -47.02
CA CYS A 19 -23.55 -43.97 -47.56
C CYS A 19 -22.26 -43.89 -48.39
N GLU A 20 -22.34 -43.66 -49.71
CA GLU A 20 -21.14 -43.41 -50.50
C GLU A 20 -20.44 -42.17 -49.92
N MET A 21 -19.26 -42.33 -49.34
CA MET A 21 -18.35 -41.20 -49.20
C MET A 21 -18.03 -40.77 -50.63
N ASP A 22 -18.51 -39.60 -51.05
CA ASP A 22 -18.00 -38.93 -52.23
C ASP A 22 -16.47 -38.99 -52.14
N GLU A 23 -15.83 -39.71 -53.06
CA GLU A 23 -14.37 -39.68 -53.18
C GLU A 23 -13.98 -38.21 -53.30
N ILE A 24 -13.15 -37.72 -52.36
CA ILE A 24 -12.56 -36.40 -52.47
C ILE A 24 -11.78 -36.40 -53.79
N ASP A 25 -12.31 -35.68 -54.78
CA ASP A 25 -11.69 -35.51 -56.09
C ASP A 25 -10.43 -34.64 -55.92
N THR A 26 -9.34 -35.30 -55.54
CA THR A 26 -8.04 -34.68 -55.30
C THR A 26 -7.50 -33.96 -56.54
N ALA A 27 -7.97 -34.34 -57.74
CA ALA A 27 -7.65 -33.62 -58.97
C ALA A 27 -8.37 -32.26 -59.02
N LYS A 28 -9.62 -32.16 -58.56
CA LYS A 28 -10.33 -30.86 -58.43
C LYS A 28 -9.79 -29.97 -57.32
N LEU A 29 -9.29 -30.54 -56.23
CA LEU A 29 -8.68 -29.77 -55.14
C LEU A 29 -7.28 -29.23 -55.47
N THR A 30 -6.67 -29.70 -56.56
CA THR A 30 -5.32 -29.29 -56.99
C THR A 30 -5.30 -28.71 -58.40
N ASP A 31 -6.47 -28.24 -58.87
CA ASP A 31 -6.67 -27.57 -60.15
C ASP A 31 -7.12 -26.13 -59.89
N PHE A 32 -6.15 -25.23 -59.70
CA PHE A 32 -6.37 -23.82 -59.41
C PHE A 32 -5.31 -22.97 -60.12
N ALA A 33 -5.52 -21.65 -60.20
CA ALA A 33 -4.56 -20.77 -60.85
C ALA A 33 -3.27 -20.64 -60.02
N PRO A 34 -2.10 -20.50 -60.68
CA PRO A 34 -0.81 -20.44 -60.01
C PRO A 34 -0.70 -19.27 -59.03
N GLY A 35 -0.11 -19.51 -57.86
CA GLY A 35 0.11 -18.54 -56.79
C GLY A 35 1.55 -18.02 -56.75
N LEU A 36 1.71 -16.79 -56.25
CA LEU A 36 3.02 -16.23 -55.88
C LEU A 36 3.37 -16.69 -54.47
N ALA A 37 4.50 -17.37 -54.33
CA ALA A 37 5.00 -17.86 -53.04
C ALA A 37 6.04 -16.92 -52.42
N TYR A 38 6.80 -16.18 -53.24
CA TYR A 38 7.84 -15.26 -52.80
C TYR A 38 8.16 -14.26 -53.90
N LEU A 39 8.46 -13.01 -53.51
CA LEU A 39 8.92 -11.96 -54.41
C LEU A 39 10.01 -11.12 -53.74
N ALA A 40 11.08 -10.86 -54.47
CA ALA A 40 12.11 -9.89 -54.13
C ALA A 40 12.40 -9.01 -55.36
N PRO A 41 12.38 -7.67 -55.25
CA PRO A 41 11.94 -6.88 -54.09
C PRO A 41 10.50 -7.21 -53.67
N ALA A 42 10.23 -7.20 -52.36
CA ALA A 42 8.90 -7.49 -51.83
C ALA A 42 7.91 -6.36 -52.14
N ASP A 43 6.61 -6.68 -52.09
CA ASP A 43 5.56 -5.68 -52.32
C ASP A 43 5.57 -4.60 -51.23
N GLY A 44 5.59 -3.34 -51.65
CA GLY A 44 5.76 -2.16 -50.80
C GLY A 44 7.19 -1.96 -50.27
N GLY A 45 8.14 -2.85 -50.56
CA GLY A 45 9.49 -2.79 -49.99
C GLY A 45 10.36 -1.66 -50.53
N LYS A 46 11.33 -1.19 -49.74
CA LYS A 46 12.36 -0.23 -50.15
C LYS A 46 13.71 -0.94 -50.27
N ILE A 47 14.39 -0.73 -51.39
CA ILE A 47 15.72 -1.28 -51.65
C ILE A 47 16.75 -0.16 -51.80
N VAL A 48 18.01 -0.47 -51.48
CA VAL A 48 19.11 0.49 -51.60
C VAL A 48 19.42 0.75 -53.08
N LYS A 49 19.63 2.02 -53.45
CA LYS A 49 20.13 2.37 -54.79
C LYS A 49 21.43 1.62 -55.10
N GLY A 50 21.38 0.76 -56.12
CA GLY A 50 22.52 -0.08 -56.50
C GLY A 50 22.08 -1.27 -57.34
N ASN A 51 22.89 -2.33 -57.33
CA ASN A 51 22.55 -3.59 -57.99
C ASN A 51 21.66 -4.44 -57.08
N PHE A 52 20.58 -4.97 -57.63
CA PHE A 52 19.69 -5.93 -56.98
C PHE A 52 19.14 -6.88 -58.04
N ASP A 53 18.82 -8.12 -57.65
CA ASP A 53 18.18 -9.09 -58.53
C ASP A 53 16.67 -9.09 -58.30
N ILE A 54 15.89 -9.49 -59.30
CA ILE A 54 14.46 -9.76 -59.13
C ILE A 54 14.27 -11.27 -59.03
N THR A 55 13.64 -11.76 -57.97
CA THR A 55 13.33 -13.18 -57.78
C THR A 55 11.83 -13.35 -57.52
N ALA A 56 11.17 -14.18 -58.30
CA ALA A 56 9.76 -14.52 -58.11
C ALA A 56 9.59 -16.04 -58.08
N ALA A 57 9.10 -16.58 -56.96
CA ALA A 57 8.81 -18.01 -56.82
C ALA A 57 7.31 -18.26 -56.88
N PHE A 58 6.91 -19.31 -57.58
CA PHE A 58 5.52 -19.64 -57.82
C PHE A 58 5.20 -21.04 -57.32
N ALA A 59 3.94 -21.27 -56.97
CA ALA A 59 3.44 -22.57 -56.58
C ALA A 59 2.07 -22.85 -57.20
N ASP A 60 1.80 -24.11 -57.51
CA ASP A 60 0.53 -24.56 -58.08
C ASP A 60 0.20 -26.00 -57.64
N GLY A 61 -1.01 -26.47 -57.95
CA GLY A 61 -1.47 -27.81 -57.68
C GLY A 61 -0.94 -28.86 -58.66
N MET A 62 -0.95 -30.13 -58.25
CA MET A 62 -0.46 -31.25 -59.06
C MET A 62 -1.29 -31.49 -60.33
N ALA A 63 -2.58 -31.11 -60.34
CA ALA A 63 -3.45 -31.29 -61.50
C ALA A 63 -3.31 -30.16 -62.54
N SER A 64 -2.67 -29.05 -62.18
CA SER A 64 -2.39 -27.88 -63.01
C SER A 64 -0.95 -27.37 -62.77
N PRO A 65 0.11 -28.16 -63.02
CA PRO A 65 1.48 -27.70 -62.75
C PRO A 65 1.83 -26.46 -63.57
N LEU A 66 2.79 -25.68 -63.06
CA LEU A 66 3.31 -24.45 -63.65
C LEU A 66 3.78 -24.67 -65.10
N ALA A 67 3.58 -23.67 -65.96
CA ALA A 67 4.01 -23.72 -67.36
C ALA A 67 4.89 -22.53 -67.78
N SER A 68 4.49 -21.29 -67.48
CA SER A 68 5.25 -20.11 -67.90
C SER A 68 5.00 -18.90 -67.03
N VAL A 69 5.92 -17.93 -67.08
CA VAL A 69 5.79 -16.63 -66.44
C VAL A 69 6.29 -15.54 -67.38
N ASN A 70 5.61 -14.40 -67.38
CA ASN A 70 6.07 -13.13 -67.93
C ASN A 70 6.22 -12.12 -66.80
N LEU A 71 7.31 -11.38 -66.76
CA LEU A 71 7.58 -10.34 -65.77
C LEU A 71 8.01 -9.06 -66.50
N ALA A 72 7.35 -7.95 -66.18
CA ALA A 72 7.70 -6.61 -66.64
C ALA A 72 7.99 -5.71 -65.45
N LEU A 73 9.10 -4.96 -65.52
CA LEU A 73 9.45 -3.88 -64.61
C LEU A 73 9.03 -2.55 -65.22
N MET A 74 8.28 -1.76 -64.47
CA MET A 74 7.73 -0.47 -64.90
C MET A 74 8.28 0.65 -64.02
N ASP A 75 8.44 1.86 -64.58
CA ASP A 75 8.65 3.08 -63.78
C ASP A 75 7.34 3.59 -63.14
N ALA A 76 7.45 4.65 -62.34
CA ALA A 76 6.30 5.31 -61.69
C ALA A 76 5.25 5.88 -62.67
N SER A 77 5.61 6.09 -63.95
CA SER A 77 4.70 6.57 -65.00
C SER A 77 4.11 5.42 -65.82
N GLU A 78 4.27 4.17 -65.38
CA GLU A 78 3.89 2.95 -66.10
C GLU A 78 4.58 2.77 -67.46
N ASN A 79 5.78 3.30 -67.65
CA ASN A 79 6.61 2.94 -68.80
C ASN A 79 7.36 1.63 -68.51
N GLU A 80 7.33 0.68 -69.46
CA GLU A 80 8.09 -0.55 -69.36
C GLU A 80 9.59 -0.26 -69.49
N LEU A 81 10.35 -0.62 -68.46
CA LEU A 81 11.81 -0.51 -68.41
C LEU A 81 12.49 -1.81 -68.83
N PHE A 82 11.87 -2.94 -68.49
CA PHE A 82 12.40 -4.28 -68.77
C PHE A 82 11.25 -5.29 -68.81
N THR A 83 11.39 -6.32 -69.65
CA THR A 83 10.46 -7.45 -69.70
C THR A 83 11.20 -8.74 -69.97
N THR A 84 10.75 -9.84 -69.37
CA THR A 84 11.29 -11.18 -69.58
C THR A 84 10.22 -12.24 -69.45
N SER A 85 10.49 -13.41 -70.03
CA SER A 85 9.61 -14.57 -69.97
C SER A 85 10.41 -15.84 -69.74
N ALA A 86 9.88 -16.77 -68.96
CA ALA A 86 10.49 -18.07 -68.74
C ALA A 86 9.45 -19.19 -68.72
N ASN A 87 9.88 -20.40 -69.09
CA ASN A 87 9.11 -21.61 -68.83
C ASN A 87 9.30 -22.00 -67.37
N LEU A 88 8.22 -22.36 -66.71
CA LEU A 88 8.20 -22.92 -65.36
C LEU A 88 7.79 -24.39 -65.43
N SER A 89 8.09 -25.17 -64.41
CA SER A 89 7.78 -26.59 -64.37
C SER A 89 7.41 -27.09 -62.98
N GLY A 90 6.65 -28.19 -62.93
CA GLY A 90 6.26 -28.81 -61.66
C GLY A 90 5.28 -27.97 -60.84
N THR A 91 5.18 -28.26 -59.54
CA THR A 91 4.27 -27.58 -58.61
C THR A 91 4.92 -26.39 -57.91
N ARG A 92 6.25 -26.21 -58.02
CA ARG A 92 7.01 -25.08 -57.50
C ARG A 92 8.21 -24.80 -58.40
N ASP A 93 8.38 -23.55 -58.79
CA ASP A 93 9.51 -23.10 -59.60
C ASP A 93 9.82 -21.62 -59.33
N THR A 94 10.95 -21.11 -59.83
CA THR A 94 11.42 -19.75 -59.52
C THR A 94 12.04 -19.08 -60.75
N LEU A 95 11.61 -17.86 -61.04
CA LEU A 95 12.27 -16.95 -61.95
C LEU A 95 13.28 -16.11 -61.17
N LYS A 96 14.52 -16.05 -61.65
CA LYS A 96 15.56 -15.12 -61.18
C LYS A 96 16.03 -14.27 -62.36
N VAL A 97 15.97 -12.96 -62.21
CA VAL A 97 16.46 -11.97 -63.17
C VAL A 97 17.64 -11.26 -62.55
N ALA A 98 18.81 -11.36 -63.18
CA ALA A 98 20.02 -10.76 -62.63
C ALA A 98 20.00 -9.24 -62.79
N ALA A 99 20.58 -8.51 -61.85
CA ALA A 99 20.70 -7.05 -61.85
C ALA A 99 21.22 -6.48 -63.17
N ALA A 100 22.14 -7.21 -63.80
CA ALA A 100 22.76 -6.82 -65.05
C ALA A 100 21.79 -6.85 -66.26
N ASP A 101 20.77 -7.72 -66.22
CA ASP A 101 19.85 -7.93 -67.35
C ASP A 101 18.91 -6.73 -67.56
N PHE A 102 18.58 -6.02 -66.47
CA PHE A 102 17.73 -4.83 -66.47
C PHE A 102 18.45 -3.56 -66.03
N ASN A 103 19.78 -3.61 -65.92
CA ASN A 103 20.65 -2.49 -65.56
C ASN A 103 20.24 -1.79 -64.24
N ALA A 104 20.05 -2.59 -63.18
CA ALA A 104 19.56 -2.15 -61.87
C ALA A 104 20.25 -0.90 -61.32
N ALA A 105 21.58 -0.83 -61.40
CA ALA A 105 22.35 0.31 -60.88
C ALA A 105 22.08 1.66 -61.57
N ALA A 106 21.50 1.65 -62.78
CA ALA A 106 21.14 2.86 -63.50
C ALA A 106 19.72 3.36 -63.17
N LEU A 107 18.93 2.59 -62.41
CA LEU A 107 17.62 3.02 -61.95
C LEU A 107 17.77 4.14 -60.92
N GLU A 108 16.96 5.18 -61.07
CA GLU A 108 16.94 6.31 -60.15
C GLU A 108 16.08 6.02 -58.92
N VAL A 109 16.28 6.81 -57.86
CA VAL A 109 15.42 6.76 -56.66
C VAL A 109 13.98 7.03 -57.07
N GLY A 110 13.04 6.22 -56.60
CA GLY A 110 11.63 6.32 -56.95
C GLY A 110 10.89 4.99 -56.85
N VAL A 111 9.58 5.05 -57.12
CA VAL A 111 8.68 3.89 -57.08
C VAL A 111 8.67 3.18 -58.44
N TYR A 112 8.70 1.84 -58.39
CA TYR A 112 8.67 0.95 -59.54
C TYR A 112 7.60 -0.12 -59.34
N THR A 113 7.12 -0.68 -60.45
CA THR A 113 6.08 -1.73 -60.43
C THR A 113 6.55 -2.97 -61.17
N LEU A 114 6.43 -4.13 -60.53
CA LEU A 114 6.54 -5.44 -61.15
C LEU A 114 5.15 -5.92 -61.58
N LYS A 115 4.95 -6.10 -62.89
CA LYS A 115 3.76 -6.75 -63.47
C LYS A 115 4.13 -8.17 -63.86
N ILE A 116 3.53 -9.15 -63.19
CA ILE A 116 3.85 -10.58 -63.34
C ILE A 116 2.60 -11.32 -63.81
N THR A 117 2.70 -12.03 -64.92
CA THR A 117 1.66 -12.94 -65.41
C THR A 117 2.20 -14.36 -65.40
N VAL A 118 1.64 -15.21 -64.53
CA VAL A 118 2.02 -16.62 -64.43
C VAL A 118 0.88 -17.51 -64.93
N THR A 119 1.22 -18.53 -65.71
CA THR A 119 0.29 -19.44 -66.37
C THR A 119 0.67 -20.89 -66.09
N ASP A 120 -0.33 -21.72 -65.84
CA ASP A 120 -0.16 -23.16 -65.65
C ASP A 120 -0.32 -23.98 -66.95
N SER A 121 -0.18 -25.30 -66.85
CA SER A 121 -0.29 -26.24 -67.97
C SER A 121 -1.72 -26.44 -68.50
N LYS A 122 -2.75 -25.98 -67.78
CA LYS A 122 -4.15 -25.97 -68.21
C LYS A 122 -4.60 -24.60 -68.74
N GLY A 123 -3.72 -23.61 -68.71
CA GLY A 123 -3.98 -22.26 -69.19
C GLY A 123 -4.68 -21.36 -68.17
N GLN A 124 -4.72 -21.72 -66.89
CA GLN A 124 -5.17 -20.80 -65.84
C GLN A 124 -4.07 -19.76 -65.60
N VAL A 125 -4.47 -18.51 -65.41
CA VAL A 125 -3.56 -17.36 -65.36
C VAL A 125 -3.79 -16.59 -64.07
N ASN A 126 -2.71 -16.17 -63.43
CA ASN A 126 -2.72 -15.19 -62.36
C ASN A 126 -1.89 -13.96 -62.75
N ASN A 127 -2.45 -12.77 -62.54
CA ASN A 127 -1.79 -11.49 -62.80
C ASN A 127 -1.53 -10.80 -61.47
N ILE A 128 -0.26 -10.58 -61.16
CA ILE A 128 0.19 -9.92 -59.95
C ILE A 128 0.79 -8.57 -60.33
N SER A 129 0.41 -7.53 -59.59
CA SER A 129 1.04 -6.22 -59.66
C SER A 129 1.60 -5.93 -58.28
N SER A 130 2.90 -5.70 -58.21
CA SER A 130 3.61 -5.39 -56.97
C SER A 130 4.46 -4.14 -57.14
N THR A 131 4.54 -3.31 -56.12
CA THR A 131 5.32 -2.07 -56.13
C THR A 131 6.51 -2.15 -55.19
N PHE A 132 7.61 -1.46 -55.50
CA PHE A 132 8.74 -1.29 -54.59
C PHE A 132 9.38 0.08 -54.84
N GLU A 133 10.16 0.58 -53.89
CA GLU A 133 10.88 1.85 -54.02
C GLU A 133 12.38 1.64 -53.99
N ILE A 134 13.11 2.29 -54.90
CA ILE A 134 14.55 2.46 -54.77
C ILE A 134 14.79 3.70 -53.92
N SER A 135 15.41 3.55 -52.76
CA SER A 135 15.62 4.63 -51.78
C SER A 135 17.11 4.98 -51.61
N LYS A 136 17.37 6.03 -50.82
CA LYS A 136 18.72 6.41 -50.36
C LYS A 136 19.05 5.84 -48.98
N LEU A 137 18.22 4.95 -48.44
CA LEU A 137 18.49 4.32 -47.16
C LEU A 137 19.80 3.50 -47.24
N PRO A 138 20.53 3.39 -46.12
CA PRO A 138 21.77 2.63 -46.09
C PRO A 138 21.57 1.12 -46.25
N PHE A 139 20.35 0.62 -46.00
CA PHE A 139 19.95 -0.78 -46.07
C PHE A 139 18.52 -0.89 -46.62
N ALA A 140 18.10 -2.09 -47.04
CA ALA A 140 16.71 -2.33 -47.40
C ALA A 140 15.80 -2.19 -46.16
N ALA A 141 14.57 -1.73 -46.35
CA ALA A 141 13.60 -1.52 -45.28
C ALA A 141 12.17 -1.50 -45.83
N ASN A 142 11.16 -1.59 -44.97
CA ASN A 142 9.77 -1.35 -45.35
C ASN A 142 9.34 0.10 -45.07
N ASN A 143 10.03 0.78 -44.14
CA ASN A 143 9.70 2.14 -43.70
C ASN A 143 10.88 3.10 -43.90
N ASP A 144 10.61 4.41 -43.97
CA ASP A 144 11.68 5.43 -44.05
C ASP A 144 12.30 5.75 -42.67
N GLU A 145 11.49 5.62 -41.63
CA GLU A 145 11.85 5.93 -40.24
C GLU A 145 11.11 4.95 -39.31
N MET A 146 11.67 4.76 -38.11
CA MET A 146 11.08 3.92 -37.08
C MET A 146 11.32 4.57 -35.72
N TYR A 147 10.32 4.46 -34.85
CA TYR A 147 10.31 5.06 -33.53
C TYR A 147 9.79 4.07 -32.48
N ILE A 148 10.20 4.24 -31.23
CA ILE A 148 9.63 3.57 -30.06
C ILE A 148 8.94 4.61 -29.16
N ALA A 149 7.83 4.21 -28.54
CA ALA A 149 7.04 5.03 -27.64
C ALA A 149 6.45 4.18 -26.51
N GLY A 150 6.48 4.66 -25.27
CA GLY A 150 5.95 3.92 -24.12
C GLY A 150 5.91 4.74 -22.84
N GLY A 151 5.60 4.08 -21.73
CA GLY A 151 5.60 4.71 -20.39
C GLY A 151 6.87 5.50 -20.10
N PHE A 152 8.03 4.88 -20.36
CA PHE A 152 9.36 5.42 -20.11
C PHE A 152 9.67 6.78 -20.78
N ASN A 153 8.99 7.13 -21.88
CA ASN A 153 9.15 8.42 -22.55
C ASN A 153 7.85 9.22 -22.62
N GLY A 154 6.86 8.89 -21.78
CA GLY A 154 5.57 9.58 -21.73
C GLY A 154 4.77 9.45 -23.03
N TRP A 155 4.88 8.31 -23.72
CA TRP A 155 4.26 8.05 -25.03
C TRP A 155 4.72 9.00 -26.15
N SER A 156 5.92 9.56 -26.02
CA SER A 156 6.57 10.42 -27.01
C SER A 156 7.17 9.59 -28.15
N TRP A 157 8.31 9.97 -28.71
CA TRP A 157 9.02 9.18 -29.72
C TRP A 157 10.53 9.26 -29.53
N ASP A 158 11.18 8.09 -29.54
CA ASP A 158 12.63 7.96 -29.68
C ASP A 158 12.95 7.26 -31.00
N SER A 159 13.93 7.77 -31.74
CA SER A 159 14.24 7.28 -33.08
C SER A 159 15.10 6.02 -33.03
N LEU A 160 14.72 4.99 -33.78
CA LEU A 160 15.59 3.87 -34.10
C LEU A 160 16.48 4.21 -35.30
N LYS A 161 17.60 3.52 -35.42
CA LYS A 161 18.54 3.61 -36.54
C LYS A 161 18.50 2.33 -37.36
N LEU A 162 18.37 2.44 -38.68
CA LEU A 162 18.53 1.30 -39.60
C LEU A 162 20.00 0.87 -39.65
N VAL A 163 20.30 -0.36 -39.22
CA VAL A 163 21.68 -0.86 -39.05
C VAL A 163 22.03 -2.05 -39.94
N GLU A 164 21.05 -2.79 -40.43
CA GLU A 164 21.16 -3.87 -41.42
C GLU A 164 19.87 -3.93 -42.25
N ASP A 165 19.80 -4.78 -43.28
CA ASP A 165 18.58 -4.97 -44.07
C ASP A 165 17.41 -5.32 -43.14
N HIS A 166 16.40 -4.45 -43.12
CA HIS A 166 15.20 -4.52 -42.30
C HIS A 166 15.40 -4.40 -40.79
N ILE A 167 16.64 -4.25 -40.27
CA ILE A 167 16.91 -4.19 -38.82
C ILE A 167 17.07 -2.76 -38.35
N TRP A 168 16.13 -2.33 -37.51
CA TRP A 168 16.12 -1.08 -36.78
C TRP A 168 16.64 -1.31 -35.35
N GLU A 169 17.52 -0.44 -34.86
CA GLU A 169 18.16 -0.58 -33.55
C GLU A 169 18.09 0.74 -32.77
N ILE A 170 17.78 0.62 -31.47
CA ILE A 170 18.02 1.67 -30.47
C ILE A 170 18.84 1.07 -29.33
N LYS A 171 19.75 1.86 -28.78
CA LYS A 171 20.68 1.42 -27.73
C LYS A 171 20.54 2.28 -26.50
N GLU A 172 20.89 1.70 -25.35
CA GLU A 172 20.96 2.39 -24.06
C GLU A 172 19.65 3.11 -23.71
N ILE A 173 18.52 2.45 -23.93
CA ILE A 173 17.20 2.96 -23.56
C ILE A 173 16.80 2.41 -22.19
N GLU A 174 16.39 3.28 -21.27
CA GLU A 174 15.91 2.90 -19.94
C GLU A 174 14.41 2.59 -20.01
N LEU A 175 14.02 1.33 -19.87
CA LEU A 175 12.61 0.94 -19.79
C LEU A 175 12.14 0.93 -18.33
N ASP A 176 10.88 1.31 -18.09
CA ASP A 176 10.28 1.46 -16.76
C ASP A 176 9.45 0.23 -16.32
N GLY A 177 9.50 -0.87 -17.06
CA GLY A 177 8.61 -2.03 -16.85
C GLY A 177 7.20 -1.82 -17.42
N GLY A 178 6.91 -0.63 -17.96
CA GLY A 178 5.62 -0.26 -18.51
C GLY A 178 5.42 -0.70 -19.97
N GLU A 179 4.25 -0.33 -20.49
CA GLU A 179 3.82 -0.64 -21.85
C GLU A 179 4.51 0.21 -22.92
N TRP A 180 4.78 -0.36 -24.10
CA TRP A 180 5.41 0.34 -25.23
C TRP A 180 5.04 -0.21 -26.61
N LYS A 181 5.39 0.51 -27.68
CA LYS A 181 5.13 0.16 -29.10
C LYS A 181 6.20 0.67 -30.04
N PHE A 182 6.32 0.06 -31.22
CA PHE A 182 6.98 0.68 -32.37
C PHE A 182 5.98 1.42 -33.26
N LYS A 183 6.46 2.45 -33.97
CA LYS A 183 5.68 3.21 -34.95
C LYS A 183 6.58 3.77 -36.04
N ASN A 184 6.06 3.92 -37.26
CA ASN A 184 6.82 4.47 -38.39
C ASN A 184 6.59 5.99 -38.60
N THR A 185 5.79 6.63 -37.76
CA THR A 185 5.55 8.08 -37.76
C THR A 185 5.53 8.64 -36.34
N LYS A 186 5.90 9.91 -36.17
CA LYS A 186 5.95 10.55 -34.84
C LYS A 186 4.56 10.71 -34.21
N ASP A 187 3.57 11.02 -35.04
CA ASP A 187 2.21 11.42 -34.62
C ASP A 187 1.17 10.29 -34.73
N TRP A 188 1.61 9.02 -34.79
CA TRP A 188 0.73 7.83 -34.90
C TRP A 188 -0.20 7.84 -36.13
N SER A 189 0.17 8.58 -37.17
CA SER A 189 -0.66 8.80 -38.36
C SER A 189 -0.64 7.64 -39.36
N ASP A 190 0.22 6.66 -39.12
CA ASP A 190 0.46 5.50 -39.99
C ASP A 190 0.60 4.24 -39.12
N ALA A 191 1.43 3.27 -39.49
CA ALA A 191 1.53 1.98 -38.83
C ALA A 191 2.20 2.03 -37.45
N ASP A 192 1.66 1.24 -36.54
CA ASP A 192 2.20 0.94 -35.23
C ASP A 192 2.09 -0.55 -34.88
N TRP A 193 2.96 -0.99 -34.00
CA TRP A 193 3.22 -2.42 -33.73
C TRP A 193 3.43 -2.63 -32.24
N GLY A 194 2.88 -3.71 -31.70
CA GLY A 194 3.13 -4.15 -30.33
C GLY A 194 2.89 -5.65 -30.17
N ASP A 195 3.24 -6.18 -29.00
CA ASP A 195 3.27 -7.61 -28.71
C ASP A 195 2.63 -7.89 -27.34
N SER A 196 1.35 -8.24 -27.34
CA SER A 196 0.59 -8.44 -26.10
C SER A 196 0.74 -9.83 -25.47
N ASP A 197 1.22 -10.81 -26.21
CA ASP A 197 1.42 -12.19 -25.74
C ASP A 197 2.90 -12.53 -25.49
N CYS A 198 3.80 -11.58 -25.78
CA CYS A 198 5.22 -11.61 -25.45
C CYS A 198 5.97 -12.76 -26.13
N ASP A 199 5.62 -13.05 -27.38
CA ASP A 199 6.23 -14.11 -28.16
C ASP A 199 7.48 -13.64 -28.95
N GLY A 200 7.79 -12.33 -28.90
CA GLY A 200 8.92 -11.73 -29.59
C GLY A 200 8.63 -11.34 -31.05
N VAL A 201 7.37 -11.41 -31.47
CA VAL A 201 6.88 -11.02 -32.79
C VAL A 201 5.83 -9.93 -32.63
N MET A 202 6.00 -8.83 -33.36
CA MET A 202 5.03 -7.75 -33.33
C MET A 202 3.78 -8.09 -34.13
N GLU A 203 2.62 -7.76 -33.59
CA GLU A 203 1.34 -7.90 -34.26
C GLU A 203 0.95 -6.63 -35.03
N VAL A 204 0.34 -6.83 -36.21
CA VAL A 204 -0.21 -5.76 -37.04
C VAL A 204 -1.72 -5.73 -36.89
N THR A 205 -2.27 -4.70 -36.24
CA THR A 205 -3.70 -4.41 -36.35
C THR A 205 -3.91 -3.02 -36.94
N THR A 206 -4.79 -2.93 -37.93
CA THR A 206 -5.15 -1.65 -38.54
C THR A 206 -5.96 -0.84 -37.53
N GLY A 207 -5.41 0.29 -37.05
CA GLY A 207 -6.11 1.24 -36.19
C GLY A 207 -5.72 1.24 -34.70
N GLY A 208 -4.46 0.99 -34.37
CA GLY A 208 -3.93 1.06 -33.00
C GLY A 208 -3.70 -0.32 -32.40
N GLY A 209 -2.56 -0.93 -32.76
CA GLY A 209 -2.05 -2.20 -32.21
C GLY A 209 -2.18 -2.35 -30.69
N ALA A 210 -2.14 -3.60 -30.19
CA ALA A 210 -1.96 -3.84 -28.77
C ALA A 210 -0.61 -3.26 -28.29
N ASN A 211 -0.52 -2.92 -27.00
CA ASN A 211 0.75 -2.49 -26.41
C ASN A 211 1.62 -3.72 -26.12
N THR A 212 2.93 -3.57 -26.27
CA THR A 212 3.89 -4.53 -25.72
C THR A 212 3.92 -4.42 -24.22
N ASN A 213 3.50 -5.47 -23.50
CA ASN A 213 3.40 -5.49 -22.04
C ASN A 213 4.11 -6.74 -21.46
N CYS A 214 5.43 -6.77 -21.65
CA CYS A 214 6.27 -7.91 -21.29
C CYS A 214 7.19 -7.63 -20.10
N SER A 215 6.88 -6.57 -19.34
CA SER A 215 7.59 -6.16 -18.11
C SER A 215 9.10 -5.96 -18.26
N TYR A 216 9.58 -5.63 -19.47
CA TYR A 216 10.98 -5.26 -19.67
C TYR A 216 11.29 -3.95 -18.95
N SER A 217 12.34 -3.95 -18.13
CA SER A 217 12.80 -2.81 -17.36
C SER A 217 14.32 -2.70 -17.37
N GLY A 218 14.84 -1.53 -17.01
CA GLY A 218 16.28 -1.24 -16.97
C GLY A 218 16.85 -0.75 -18.30
N LEU A 219 18.16 -0.50 -18.31
CA LEU A 219 18.90 -0.06 -19.49
C LEU A 219 19.09 -1.21 -20.49
N VAL A 220 18.51 -1.07 -21.69
CA VAL A 220 18.49 -2.12 -22.73
C VAL A 220 18.90 -1.62 -24.11
N ASN A 221 19.20 -2.57 -25.00
CA ASN A 221 19.32 -2.39 -26.45
C ASN A 221 18.17 -3.16 -27.11
N ILE A 222 17.50 -2.52 -28.06
CA ILE A 222 16.35 -3.11 -28.75
C ILE A 222 16.61 -3.16 -30.24
N ARG A 223 16.34 -4.32 -30.85
CA ARG A 223 16.35 -4.51 -32.31
C ARG A 223 14.95 -4.90 -32.79
N PHE A 224 14.56 -4.38 -33.95
CA PHE A 224 13.28 -4.68 -34.59
C PHE A 224 13.48 -4.95 -36.08
N ASN A 225 12.97 -6.07 -36.57
CA ASN A 225 12.97 -6.42 -37.99
C ASN A 225 11.63 -6.00 -38.62
N ASP A 226 11.63 -4.99 -39.49
CA ASP A 226 10.40 -4.46 -40.08
C ASP A 226 9.78 -5.34 -41.18
N ASN A 227 10.42 -6.45 -41.54
CA ASN A 227 9.95 -7.43 -42.51
C ASN A 227 9.45 -8.73 -41.87
N THR A 228 10.10 -9.22 -40.81
CA THR A 228 9.64 -10.40 -40.05
C THR A 228 8.82 -10.06 -38.83
N LEU A 229 8.78 -8.78 -38.45
CA LEU A 229 8.15 -8.24 -37.25
C LEU A 229 8.78 -8.72 -35.93
N GLN A 230 9.88 -9.48 -36.00
CA GLN A 230 10.58 -9.95 -34.81
C GLN A 230 11.33 -8.82 -34.11
N TYR A 231 11.36 -8.84 -32.78
CA TYR A 231 12.19 -7.93 -32.00
C TYR A 231 12.98 -8.67 -30.91
N THR A 232 14.05 -8.04 -30.45
CA THR A 232 14.82 -8.49 -29.30
C THR A 232 15.04 -7.34 -28.34
N VAL A 233 15.00 -7.63 -27.04
CA VAL A 233 15.35 -6.72 -25.96
C VAL A 233 16.49 -7.38 -25.19
N GLU A 234 17.66 -6.75 -25.19
CA GLU A 234 18.86 -7.26 -24.53
C GLU A 234 19.35 -6.22 -23.51
N PRO A 235 19.80 -6.61 -22.30
CA PRO A 235 20.43 -5.68 -21.38
C PRO A 235 21.59 -4.93 -22.03
N ALA A 236 21.65 -3.61 -21.86
CA ALA A 236 22.73 -2.77 -22.40
C ALA A 236 24.04 -3.00 -21.67
N VAL A 237 23.97 -3.45 -20.42
CA VAL A 237 25.10 -3.85 -19.59
C VAL A 237 24.85 -5.28 -19.11
N THR A 238 25.80 -6.17 -19.36
CA THR A 238 25.82 -7.49 -18.73
C THR A 238 26.70 -7.40 -17.49
N LEU A 239 26.08 -7.32 -16.32
CA LEU A 239 26.79 -7.44 -15.05
C LEU A 239 27.26 -8.88 -14.87
N GLU A 240 28.46 -9.08 -14.33
CA GLU A 240 28.90 -10.42 -13.94
C GLU A 240 28.02 -10.94 -12.81
N GLN A 241 27.65 -12.23 -12.82
CA GLN A 241 26.82 -12.84 -11.78
C GLN A 241 27.09 -14.34 -11.68
N ASN A 242 26.94 -14.89 -10.48
CA ASN A 242 27.02 -16.33 -10.23
C ASN A 242 25.65 -17.00 -10.10
N VAL A 243 24.58 -16.24 -9.85
CA VAL A 243 23.19 -16.70 -9.87
C VAL A 243 22.39 -15.95 -10.94
N MET A 244 21.32 -16.56 -11.47
CA MET A 244 20.48 -15.92 -12.49
C MET A 244 19.30 -15.11 -11.91
N SER A 245 18.96 -15.38 -10.65
CA SER A 245 17.94 -14.66 -9.88
C SER A 245 18.19 -14.92 -8.40
N LEU A 246 17.77 -14.01 -7.53
CA LEU A 246 17.96 -14.14 -6.10
C LEU A 246 16.71 -13.65 -5.35
N TYR A 247 16.32 -14.39 -4.32
CA TYR A 247 15.15 -14.12 -3.50
C TYR A 247 15.47 -14.29 -2.01
N LEU A 248 14.74 -13.57 -1.16
CA LEU A 248 14.75 -13.78 0.28
C LEU A 248 13.56 -14.66 0.70
N HIS A 249 13.84 -15.79 1.34
CA HIS A 249 12.83 -16.71 1.86
C HIS A 249 13.03 -16.90 3.35
N GLY A 250 12.01 -16.62 4.14
CA GLY A 250 12.09 -16.70 5.59
C GLY A 250 10.76 -16.94 6.28
N THR A 251 10.78 -16.82 7.61
CA THR A 251 9.59 -16.96 8.47
C THR A 251 8.49 -15.98 8.10
N PHE A 252 8.84 -14.77 7.66
CA PHE A 252 7.89 -13.71 7.26
C PHE A 252 7.09 -14.03 5.97
N ASN A 253 7.57 -14.93 5.10
CA ASN A 253 6.83 -15.39 3.91
C ASN A 253 6.66 -16.91 3.85
N ASN A 254 6.76 -17.59 5.01
CA ASN A 254 6.68 -19.05 5.12
C ASN A 254 7.65 -19.80 4.18
N PHE A 255 8.80 -19.20 3.86
CA PHE A 255 9.80 -19.72 2.91
C PHE A 255 9.23 -19.99 1.50
N GLN A 256 8.31 -19.16 1.02
CA GLN A 256 7.64 -19.32 -0.27
C GLN A 256 7.47 -17.99 -1.01
N GLY A 257 7.11 -18.07 -2.30
CA GLY A 257 6.80 -16.91 -3.13
C GLY A 257 8.02 -16.22 -3.75
N ASP A 258 7.77 -15.16 -4.48
CA ASP A 258 8.73 -14.30 -5.18
C ASP A 258 8.69 -12.84 -4.72
N GLU A 259 7.91 -12.55 -3.67
CA GLU A 259 7.67 -11.21 -3.10
C GLU A 259 8.96 -10.43 -2.78
N TYR A 260 10.00 -11.12 -2.30
CA TYR A 260 11.27 -10.53 -1.90
C TYR A 260 12.37 -10.85 -2.92
N ALA A 261 12.12 -10.52 -4.18
CA ALA A 261 13.10 -10.63 -5.27
C ALA A 261 14.16 -9.53 -5.15
N PHE A 262 15.43 -9.89 -5.31
CA PHE A 262 16.52 -8.93 -5.37
C PHE A 262 16.69 -8.40 -6.80
N THR A 263 17.16 -7.17 -6.93
CA THR A 263 17.65 -6.59 -8.18
C THR A 263 19.16 -6.54 -8.18
N GLN A 264 19.80 -6.91 -9.30
CA GLN A 264 21.24 -6.78 -9.43
C GLN A 264 21.60 -5.30 -9.63
N SER A 265 22.52 -4.79 -8.80
CA SER A 265 22.93 -3.39 -8.80
C SER A 265 24.34 -3.18 -9.37
N GLU A 266 25.25 -4.14 -9.16
CA GLU A 266 26.63 -4.15 -9.66
C GLU A 266 27.06 -5.59 -9.97
N ASP A 267 28.26 -5.77 -10.51
CA ASP A 267 28.86 -7.09 -10.70
C ASP A 267 28.79 -7.90 -9.40
N HIS A 268 28.10 -9.03 -9.45
CA HIS A 268 27.84 -9.96 -8.35
C HIS A 268 27.01 -9.39 -7.18
N VAL A 269 26.56 -8.13 -7.18
CA VAL A 269 25.86 -7.48 -6.05
C VAL A 269 24.35 -7.37 -6.29
N TRP A 270 23.59 -7.97 -5.39
CA TRP A 270 22.13 -8.03 -5.38
C TRP A 270 21.57 -7.23 -4.20
N VAL A 271 20.52 -6.44 -4.45
CA VAL A 271 19.87 -5.59 -3.44
C VAL A 271 18.37 -5.85 -3.37
N LEU A 272 17.86 -6.00 -2.15
CA LEU A 272 16.43 -5.96 -1.80
C LEU A 272 16.22 -4.71 -0.93
N GLU A 273 15.45 -3.74 -1.44
CA GLU A 273 15.35 -2.41 -0.81
C GLU A 273 14.57 -2.42 0.50
N GLU A 274 13.48 -3.16 0.60
CA GLU A 274 12.66 -3.23 1.80
C GLU A 274 12.21 -4.67 2.12
N VAL A 275 12.43 -5.09 3.36
CA VAL A 275 11.79 -6.25 3.98
C VAL A 275 11.58 -5.97 5.46
N VAL A 276 10.44 -6.38 6.00
CA VAL A 276 10.19 -6.32 7.45
C VAL A 276 10.86 -7.50 8.12
N LEU A 277 11.77 -7.21 9.05
CA LEU A 277 12.47 -8.23 9.86
C LEU A 277 12.25 -7.94 11.34
N LYS A 278 12.16 -9.01 12.14
CA LYS A 278 12.03 -8.93 13.60
C LYS A 278 12.93 -9.92 14.34
N PRO A 279 13.16 -9.74 15.66
CA PRO A 279 13.95 -10.66 16.46
C PRO A 279 13.58 -12.13 16.27
N GLY A 280 14.58 -12.95 15.93
CA GLY A 280 14.40 -14.40 15.75
C GLY A 280 13.83 -14.86 14.41
N ASP A 281 13.53 -13.94 13.48
CA ASP A 281 13.22 -14.35 12.12
C ASP A 281 14.34 -15.22 11.54
N SER A 282 13.94 -16.24 10.78
CA SER A 282 14.88 -17.14 10.11
C SER A 282 14.71 -17.01 8.61
N PHE A 283 15.80 -16.82 7.87
CA PHE A 283 15.75 -16.65 6.41
C PHE A 283 16.92 -17.31 5.68
N LYS A 284 16.82 -17.34 4.35
CA LYS A 284 17.85 -17.75 3.40
C LYS A 284 17.75 -16.94 2.12
N PHE A 285 18.86 -16.83 1.42
CA PHE A 285 18.87 -16.43 0.03
C PHE A 285 18.66 -17.68 -0.84
N SER A 286 17.87 -17.57 -1.90
CA SER A 286 17.71 -18.68 -2.84
C SER A 286 17.65 -18.21 -4.28
N GLU A 287 18.14 -19.07 -5.17
CA GLU A 287 18.04 -18.91 -6.61
C GLU A 287 16.71 -19.47 -7.13
N GLY A 288 15.97 -18.67 -7.90
CA GLY A 288 14.60 -18.98 -8.31
C GLY A 288 13.61 -19.00 -7.15
N ALA A 289 12.36 -19.38 -7.41
CA ALA A 289 11.32 -19.59 -6.39
C ALA A 289 11.58 -20.89 -5.59
N TYR A 290 12.74 -20.95 -4.91
CA TYR A 290 13.22 -22.08 -4.10
C TYR A 290 13.57 -23.36 -4.87
N SER A 291 13.76 -23.27 -6.20
CA SER A 291 14.12 -24.40 -7.07
C SER A 291 15.61 -24.52 -7.38
N GLY A 292 16.42 -23.54 -6.95
CA GLY A 292 17.85 -23.45 -7.24
C GLY A 292 18.76 -23.62 -6.01
N ARG A 293 19.97 -23.03 -6.10
CA ARG A 293 20.92 -23.00 -4.99
C ARG A 293 20.35 -22.19 -3.83
N THR A 294 20.66 -22.61 -2.61
CA THR A 294 20.30 -21.87 -1.38
C THR A 294 21.56 -21.45 -0.65
N PHE A 295 21.51 -20.29 -0.01
CA PHE A 295 22.59 -19.72 0.77
C PHE A 295 22.01 -19.38 2.15
N GLY A 296 22.57 -20.04 3.14
CA GLY A 296 22.26 -19.84 4.54
C GLY A 296 23.54 -19.50 5.30
N ASP A 297 23.54 -19.54 6.61
CA ASP A 297 24.75 -19.22 7.36
C ASP A 297 24.88 -20.09 8.61
N VAL A 298 26.07 -20.65 8.81
CA VAL A 298 26.40 -21.51 9.96
C VAL A 298 27.07 -20.69 11.05
N GLU A 299 27.92 -19.74 10.66
CA GLU A 299 28.64 -18.85 11.55
C GLU A 299 28.08 -17.43 11.40
N PRO A 300 27.70 -16.71 12.47
CA PRO A 300 27.14 -15.35 12.34
C PRO A 300 28.22 -14.31 12.01
N ASP A 301 28.93 -14.47 10.89
CA ASP A 301 30.00 -13.60 10.39
C ASP A 301 29.57 -12.78 9.17
N SER A 302 28.30 -12.89 8.77
CA SER A 302 27.71 -12.21 7.61
C SER A 302 28.26 -12.67 6.26
N ILE A 303 28.79 -13.90 6.20
CA ILE A 303 29.23 -14.55 4.97
C ILE A 303 28.45 -15.86 4.85
N ALA A 304 27.53 -15.91 3.90
CA ALA A 304 26.69 -17.07 3.70
C ALA A 304 27.47 -18.27 3.14
N ASP A 305 26.94 -19.45 3.40
CA ASP A 305 27.39 -20.74 2.91
C ASP A 305 26.37 -21.38 1.98
N LYS A 306 26.89 -22.09 0.96
CA LYS A 306 26.06 -22.87 0.04
C LYS A 306 25.40 -24.04 0.78
N SER A 307 24.08 -24.15 0.66
CA SER A 307 23.28 -25.22 1.27
C SER A 307 23.38 -25.31 2.81
N ALA A 308 23.70 -24.20 3.47
CA ALA A 308 23.75 -24.10 4.93
C ALA A 308 22.36 -24.01 5.60
N PRO A 309 22.25 -24.10 6.94
CA PRO A 309 21.03 -23.81 7.70
C PRO A 309 20.53 -22.37 7.53
N ASN A 310 19.34 -22.07 8.01
CA ASN A 310 18.78 -20.72 7.90
C ASN A 310 19.60 -19.73 8.75
N ILE A 311 19.79 -18.52 8.23
CA ILE A 311 20.27 -17.37 9.01
C ILE A 311 19.17 -17.06 10.03
N VAL A 312 19.51 -17.06 11.32
CA VAL A 312 18.58 -16.71 12.40
C VAL A 312 18.98 -15.36 12.94
N LEU A 313 18.07 -14.39 12.88
CA LEU A 313 18.32 -13.05 13.37
C LEU A 313 18.51 -13.04 14.88
N PRO A 314 19.53 -12.31 15.40
CA PRO A 314 19.73 -12.13 16.83
C PRO A 314 18.51 -11.56 17.54
N GLN A 315 18.41 -11.77 18.85
CA GLN A 315 17.28 -11.27 19.65
C GLN A 315 17.36 -9.77 19.94
N ASP A 316 18.52 -9.14 19.70
CA ASP A 316 18.81 -7.74 19.97
C ASP A 316 18.66 -6.81 18.75
N ILE A 317 18.26 -7.35 17.59
CA ILE A 317 17.87 -6.48 16.46
C ILE A 317 16.57 -5.75 16.76
N LYS A 318 16.33 -4.61 16.12
CA LYS A 318 15.05 -3.88 16.21
C LYS A 318 14.08 -4.46 15.18
N GLU A 319 12.82 -4.66 15.54
CA GLU A 319 11.79 -4.94 14.52
C GLU A 319 11.59 -3.70 13.64
N GLY A 320 11.62 -3.88 12.31
CA GLY A 320 11.53 -2.77 11.37
C GLY A 320 11.76 -3.17 9.93
N VAL A 321 11.85 -2.16 9.07
CA VAL A 321 12.16 -2.31 7.66
C VAL A 321 13.67 -2.30 7.47
N TYR A 322 14.17 -3.29 6.75
CA TYR A 322 15.58 -3.48 6.43
C TYR A 322 15.81 -3.51 4.93
N LYS A 323 16.96 -2.97 4.53
CA LYS A 323 17.56 -3.18 3.22
C LYS A 323 18.54 -4.33 3.32
N VAL A 324 18.48 -5.25 2.35
CA VAL A 324 19.35 -6.44 2.32
C VAL A 324 20.24 -6.38 1.09
N THR A 325 21.53 -6.56 1.28
CA THR A 325 22.50 -6.69 0.19
C THR A 325 23.14 -8.08 0.24
N PHE A 326 23.34 -8.70 -0.91
CA PHE A 326 23.99 -10.00 -1.05
C PHE A 326 24.97 -9.97 -2.24
N ASN A 327 26.21 -10.41 -2.02
CA ASN A 327 27.18 -10.57 -3.09
C ASN A 327 27.33 -12.06 -3.45
N ASP A 328 26.99 -12.45 -4.67
CA ASP A 328 26.90 -13.87 -5.05
C ASP A 328 28.25 -14.55 -5.37
N GLU A 329 29.33 -13.78 -5.45
CA GLU A 329 30.70 -14.26 -5.62
C GLU A 329 31.36 -14.56 -4.26
N THR A 330 31.28 -13.59 -3.35
CA THR A 330 31.88 -13.65 -2.01
C THR A 330 30.96 -14.28 -0.98
N LEU A 331 29.66 -14.36 -1.27
CA LEU A 331 28.57 -14.76 -0.38
C LEU A 331 28.36 -13.84 0.83
N ALA A 332 29.03 -12.69 0.88
CA ALA A 332 28.82 -11.69 1.91
C ALA A 332 27.42 -11.09 1.81
N TYR A 333 26.80 -10.85 2.97
CA TYR A 333 25.52 -10.15 3.04
C TYR A 333 25.51 -9.08 4.12
N SER A 334 24.60 -8.12 4.00
CA SER A 334 24.38 -7.10 5.02
C SER A 334 22.90 -6.81 5.18
N LEU A 335 22.55 -6.38 6.40
CA LEU A 335 21.23 -5.93 6.79
C LEU A 335 21.37 -4.49 7.31
N GLU A 336 20.79 -3.54 6.60
CA GLU A 336 20.77 -2.13 6.99
C GLU A 336 19.38 -1.78 7.50
N PHE A 337 19.28 -1.31 8.74
CA PHE A 337 18.02 -0.82 9.30
C PHE A 337 17.63 0.48 8.59
N VAL A 338 16.47 0.49 7.93
CA VAL A 338 15.98 1.62 7.15
C VAL A 338 15.07 2.50 8.02
N ARG A 339 14.01 1.92 8.57
CA ARG A 339 12.99 2.64 9.36
C ARG A 339 12.19 1.71 10.27
N ASN A 340 11.58 2.28 11.31
CA ASN A 340 10.61 1.58 12.16
C ASN A 340 9.34 1.23 11.37
N LEU A 341 8.56 0.26 11.85
CA LEU A 341 7.21 -0.01 11.32
C LEU A 341 6.22 1.13 11.60
N PHE A 342 6.42 1.84 12.71
CA PHE A 342 5.62 2.97 13.18
C PHE A 342 6.55 3.97 13.87
N PRO A 343 6.17 5.25 13.95
CA PRO A 343 7.03 6.25 14.56
C PRO A 343 7.22 5.99 16.06
N ASP A 344 8.36 6.41 16.64
CA ASP A 344 8.61 6.26 18.08
C ASP A 344 7.79 7.27 18.90
N ASN A 345 7.38 8.38 18.29
CA ASN A 345 6.53 9.42 18.87
C ASN A 345 5.49 9.88 17.86
N LEU A 346 4.37 10.44 18.34
CA LEU A 346 3.37 11.07 17.50
C LEU A 346 2.96 12.42 18.09
N TYR A 347 2.72 13.39 17.22
CA TYR A 347 2.33 14.75 17.58
C TYR A 347 1.10 15.20 16.78
N LEU A 348 0.23 15.98 17.42
CA LEU A 348 -0.95 16.61 16.83
C LEU A 348 -0.65 18.07 16.47
N VAL A 349 -0.88 18.46 15.22
CA VAL A 349 -0.67 19.83 14.74
C VAL A 349 -1.84 20.29 13.88
N GLY A 350 -2.18 21.57 13.91
CA GLY A 350 -3.10 22.19 12.97
C GLY A 350 -3.95 23.29 13.56
N SER A 351 -4.70 23.97 12.70
CA SER A 351 -5.59 25.10 13.05
C SER A 351 -6.63 24.78 14.14
N ALA A 352 -7.04 23.51 14.29
CA ALA A 352 -7.93 23.08 15.37
C ALA A 352 -7.23 23.02 16.74
N THR A 353 -5.90 23.01 16.78
CA THR A 353 -5.10 22.84 18.01
C THR A 353 -4.59 24.19 18.52
N SER A 354 -4.18 24.23 19.79
CA SER A 354 -3.50 25.41 20.36
C SER A 354 -2.14 25.71 19.71
N ALA A 355 -1.53 24.72 19.04
CA ALA A 355 -0.28 24.87 18.30
C ALA A 355 -0.47 25.58 16.95
N GLY A 356 -1.69 25.58 16.39
CA GLY A 356 -1.88 25.97 14.99
C GLY A 356 -1.06 25.09 14.05
N TRP A 357 -0.68 25.62 12.88
CA TRP A 357 0.21 24.96 11.92
C TRP A 357 1.70 25.19 12.24
N ASP A 358 2.08 25.16 13.53
CA ASP A 358 3.47 25.25 14.01
C ASP A 358 3.94 23.90 14.57
N PRO A 359 4.78 23.14 13.83
CA PRO A 359 5.30 21.85 14.28
C PRO A 359 6.04 21.90 15.62
N SER A 360 6.72 23.03 15.92
CA SER A 360 7.49 23.16 17.15
C SER A 360 6.58 23.15 18.39
N GLY A 361 5.34 23.63 18.25
CA GLY A 361 4.32 23.66 19.28
C GLY A 361 3.39 22.44 19.32
N ALA A 362 3.53 21.48 18.39
CA ALA A 362 2.62 20.34 18.24
C ALA A 362 2.37 19.57 19.57
N LEU A 363 1.16 19.07 19.80
CA LEU A 363 0.81 18.40 21.05
C LEU A 363 1.23 16.94 21.01
N GLN A 364 1.97 16.45 22.01
CA GLN A 364 2.48 15.07 21.98
C GLN A 364 1.40 14.08 22.43
N PHE A 365 1.28 12.97 21.69
CA PHE A 365 0.46 11.83 22.10
C PHE A 365 1.15 11.00 23.18
N ASN A 366 0.35 10.35 24.03
CA ASN A 366 0.79 9.26 24.88
C ASN A 366 0.91 7.98 24.05
N VAL A 367 1.94 7.18 24.35
CA VAL A 367 2.09 5.84 23.77
C VAL A 367 1.25 4.87 24.61
N VAL A 368 0.21 4.30 24.00
CA VAL A 368 -0.69 3.32 24.67
C VAL A 368 -0.07 1.93 24.61
N SER A 369 0.41 1.56 23.43
CA SER A 369 1.15 0.33 23.16
C SER A 369 1.99 0.55 21.91
N GLU A 370 2.80 -0.43 21.55
CA GLU A 370 3.57 -0.40 20.31
C GLU A 370 2.67 -0.14 19.09
N GLY A 371 3.02 0.90 18.31
CA GLY A 371 2.24 1.38 17.15
C GLY A 371 0.92 2.08 17.47
N LYS A 372 0.55 2.28 18.74
CA LYS A 372 -0.74 2.87 19.15
C LYS A 372 -0.58 4.08 20.08
N PHE A 373 -1.19 5.18 19.68
CA PHE A 373 -1.06 6.49 20.31
C PHE A 373 -2.42 7.05 20.72
N GLU A 374 -2.46 7.78 21.83
CA GLU A 374 -3.67 8.47 22.30
C GLU A 374 -3.37 9.88 22.82
N ILE A 375 -4.25 10.83 22.52
CA ILE A 375 -4.22 12.16 23.13
C ILE A 375 -5.62 12.63 23.46
N PHE A 376 -5.71 13.37 24.57
CA PHE A 376 -6.88 14.17 24.92
C PHE A 376 -6.56 15.64 24.65
N ALA A 377 -7.29 16.28 23.74
CA ALA A 377 -6.98 17.63 23.29
C ALA A 377 -8.25 18.50 23.24
N SER A 378 -8.13 19.75 23.72
CA SER A 378 -9.16 20.76 23.46
C SER A 378 -8.94 21.27 22.04
N LEU A 379 -9.95 21.07 21.19
CA LEU A 379 -9.94 21.47 19.79
C LEU A 379 -10.99 22.54 19.54
N VAL A 380 -10.71 23.39 18.57
CA VAL A 380 -11.67 24.35 17.99
C VAL A 380 -12.03 23.94 16.56
N VAL A 381 -13.09 24.51 16.01
CA VAL A 381 -13.44 24.35 14.59
C VAL A 381 -12.23 24.65 13.72
N GLY A 382 -11.84 23.69 12.87
CA GLY A 382 -10.64 23.78 12.06
C GLY A 382 -10.20 22.41 11.58
N GLU A 383 -8.91 22.26 11.36
CA GLU A 383 -8.31 21.01 10.88
C GLU A 383 -6.98 20.69 11.59
N PHE A 384 -6.61 19.42 11.61
CA PHE A 384 -5.33 18.92 12.12
C PHE A 384 -4.74 17.78 11.28
N LYS A 385 -3.48 17.45 11.56
CA LYS A 385 -2.70 16.32 11.05
C LYS A 385 -1.81 15.73 12.15
N PHE A 386 -1.11 14.65 11.83
CA PHE A 386 -0.15 14.01 12.73
C PHE A 386 1.27 14.14 12.22
N LEU A 387 2.22 14.32 13.13
CA LEU A 387 3.65 14.34 12.82
C LEU A 387 4.37 13.24 13.60
N GLN A 388 5.32 12.58 12.95
CA GLN A 388 6.23 11.62 13.60
C GLN A 388 7.39 12.30 14.34
N GLU A 389 7.73 13.51 13.93
CA GLU A 389 8.68 14.42 14.59
C GLU A 389 8.07 15.82 14.67
N ARG A 390 8.66 16.75 15.41
CA ARG A 390 8.20 18.16 15.40
C ARG A 390 8.67 18.91 14.14
N ASP A 391 8.48 18.27 13.00
CA ASP A 391 8.82 18.73 11.64
C ASP A 391 7.80 18.15 10.64
N TRP A 392 7.77 18.70 9.43
CA TRP A 392 6.86 18.28 8.36
C TRP A 392 7.31 17.01 7.63
N ALA A 393 8.53 16.52 7.85
CA ALA A 393 9.04 15.34 7.16
C ALA A 393 8.27 14.07 7.56
N GLY A 394 7.54 13.50 6.60
CA GLY A 394 6.75 12.28 6.78
C GLY A 394 5.53 12.49 7.68
N ASP A 395 4.81 13.59 7.49
CA ASP A 395 3.54 13.83 8.15
C ASP A 395 2.47 12.82 7.72
N TRP A 396 1.47 12.62 8.58
CA TRP A 396 0.37 11.72 8.33
C TRP A 396 -0.95 12.50 8.39
N GLY A 397 -1.87 12.11 7.52
CA GLY A 397 -3.19 12.72 7.46
C GLY A 397 -4.26 11.71 7.11
N LYS A 398 -5.44 12.23 6.79
CA LYS A 398 -6.62 11.45 6.44
C LYS A 398 -6.49 10.80 5.06
N GLY A 399 -6.68 9.49 5.00
CA GLY A 399 -6.96 8.74 3.78
C GLY A 399 -8.46 8.59 3.56
N ALA A 400 -8.96 7.35 3.50
CA ALA A 400 -10.40 7.11 3.64
C ALA A 400 -10.89 7.46 5.05
N ASP A 401 -12.22 7.51 5.25
CA ASP A 401 -12.79 7.84 6.56
C ASP A 401 -12.32 6.85 7.65
N GLY A 402 -11.60 7.37 8.64
CA GLY A 402 -11.01 6.57 9.72
C GLY A 402 -9.63 5.96 9.42
N GLU A 403 -9.07 6.21 8.22
CA GLU A 403 -7.75 5.73 7.81
C GLU A 403 -6.70 6.84 7.81
N ILE A 404 -5.45 6.48 8.12
CA ILE A 404 -4.28 7.36 7.97
C ILE A 404 -3.42 6.92 6.79
N ILE A 405 -2.94 7.90 6.03
CA ILE A 405 -1.93 7.71 4.97
C ILE A 405 -0.86 8.80 5.07
N GLN A 406 0.32 8.53 4.52
CA GLN A 406 1.46 9.45 4.56
C GLN A 406 1.57 10.33 3.31
N GLU A 407 1.12 9.84 2.15
CA GLU A 407 1.24 10.55 0.87
C GLU A 407 -0.12 10.68 0.20
N GLY A 408 -0.45 11.90 -0.25
CA GLY A 408 -1.77 12.21 -0.85
C GLY A 408 -2.89 12.38 0.17
N GLU A 409 -2.52 12.52 1.43
CA GLU A 409 -3.35 12.72 2.60
C GLU A 409 -4.07 14.07 2.62
N SER A 410 -5.24 14.09 3.26
CA SER A 410 -5.97 15.32 3.58
C SER A 410 -5.84 15.68 5.06
N ASN A 411 -6.15 16.92 5.44
CA ASN A 411 -6.29 17.26 6.85
C ASN A 411 -7.55 16.61 7.45
N ILE A 412 -7.53 16.36 8.75
CA ILE A 412 -8.69 15.87 9.51
C ILE A 412 -9.46 17.06 10.06
N ALA A 413 -10.75 17.15 9.70
CA ALA A 413 -11.62 18.25 10.11
C ALA A 413 -12.17 18.06 11.53
N VAL A 414 -12.37 19.18 12.22
CA VAL A 414 -13.05 19.30 13.51
C VAL A 414 -14.23 20.25 13.31
N ASP A 415 -15.45 19.74 13.50
CA ASP A 415 -16.69 20.46 13.19
C ASP A 415 -17.23 21.32 14.34
N ALA A 416 -16.73 21.09 15.56
CA ALA A 416 -17.19 21.81 16.75
C ALA A 416 -16.06 22.00 17.76
N ASP A 417 -16.14 23.09 18.53
CA ASP A 417 -15.25 23.28 19.67
C ASP A 417 -15.57 22.24 20.75
N GLY A 418 -14.55 21.63 21.34
CA GLY A 418 -14.75 20.60 22.34
C GLY A 418 -13.47 19.98 22.88
N LEU A 419 -13.62 19.13 23.89
CA LEU A 419 -12.55 18.23 24.33
C LEU A 419 -12.70 16.93 23.55
N TYR A 420 -11.62 16.46 22.94
CA TYR A 420 -11.61 15.28 22.09
C TYR A 420 -10.62 14.25 22.61
N ARG A 421 -10.95 12.97 22.42
CA ARG A 421 -10.03 11.84 22.46
C ARG A 421 -9.68 11.47 21.03
N ILE A 422 -8.39 11.43 20.73
CA ILE A 422 -7.89 10.97 19.43
C ILE A 422 -7.02 9.75 19.66
N VAL A 423 -7.31 8.66 18.95
CA VAL A 423 -6.50 7.44 18.95
C VAL A 423 -5.96 7.23 17.54
N VAL A 424 -4.67 6.91 17.42
CA VAL A 424 -4.02 6.55 16.15
C VAL A 424 -3.39 5.18 16.31
N ASP A 425 -3.68 4.27 15.39
CA ASP A 425 -3.19 2.89 15.39
C ASP A 425 -2.52 2.57 14.06
N PHE A 426 -1.19 2.61 14.05
CA PHE A 426 -0.35 2.30 12.88
C PHE A 426 -0.37 0.82 12.50
N ASN A 427 -0.77 -0.08 13.41
CA ASN A 427 -0.91 -1.50 13.08
C ASN A 427 -2.09 -1.74 12.12
N ASN A 428 -3.08 -0.84 12.17
CA ASN A 428 -4.28 -0.89 11.36
C ASN A 428 -4.40 0.30 10.39
N TYR A 429 -3.39 1.17 10.34
CA TYR A 429 -3.42 2.45 9.60
C TYR A 429 -4.72 3.23 9.82
N SER A 430 -5.15 3.35 11.07
CA SER A 430 -6.46 3.94 11.42
C SER A 430 -6.36 5.02 12.49
N TYR A 431 -7.37 5.88 12.53
CA TYR A 431 -7.56 6.85 13.60
C TYR A 431 -9.02 6.98 14.01
N THR A 432 -9.25 7.36 15.26
CA THR A 432 -10.58 7.75 15.75
C THR A 432 -10.53 9.12 16.40
N VAL A 433 -11.61 9.89 16.25
CA VAL A 433 -11.79 11.20 16.87
C VAL A 433 -13.14 11.18 17.55
N ALA A 434 -13.14 11.15 18.88
CA ALA A 434 -14.36 11.10 19.68
C ALA A 434 -14.45 12.35 20.56
N THR A 435 -15.60 13.01 20.58
CA THR A 435 -15.88 14.03 21.59
C THR A 435 -15.91 13.39 22.97
N LEU A 436 -15.27 14.01 23.94
CA LEU A 436 -15.42 13.63 25.34
C LEU A 436 -16.67 14.27 25.94
N PRO A 437 -17.26 13.62 26.96
CA PRO A 437 -18.56 14.02 27.45
C PRO A 437 -18.46 15.30 28.27
N ALA A 438 -19.48 16.15 28.13
CA ALA A 438 -19.62 17.34 28.97
C ALA A 438 -19.95 17.01 30.43
N GLU A 439 -20.46 15.80 30.66
CA GLU A 439 -20.97 15.30 31.93
C GLU A 439 -20.40 13.91 32.21
N LEU A 440 -20.34 13.52 33.47
CA LEU A 440 -19.84 12.22 33.90
C LEU A 440 -20.72 11.67 35.00
N TYR A 441 -20.94 10.36 35.03
CA TYR A 441 -21.81 9.70 35.99
C TYR A 441 -21.10 8.53 36.67
N LEU A 442 -21.36 8.34 37.96
CA LEU A 442 -20.85 7.23 38.75
C LEU A 442 -21.90 6.11 38.81
N VAL A 443 -21.50 4.89 38.49
CA VAL A 443 -22.31 3.67 38.67
C VAL A 443 -21.49 2.63 39.41
N GLY A 444 -22.08 1.86 40.33
CA GLY A 444 -21.35 0.83 41.07
C GLY A 444 -22.07 0.34 42.30
N GLY A 445 -21.73 -0.87 42.75
CA GLY A 445 -22.53 -1.59 43.76
C GLY A 445 -22.55 -0.96 45.16
N SER A 446 -21.60 -0.08 45.49
CA SER A 446 -21.61 0.69 46.74
C SER A 446 -22.40 2.00 46.67
N THR A 447 -22.74 2.45 45.46
CA THR A 447 -23.39 3.75 45.22
C THR A 447 -24.92 3.63 45.29
N SER A 448 -25.63 4.75 45.32
CA SER A 448 -27.09 4.78 45.17
C SER A 448 -27.57 4.29 43.82
N ALA A 449 -26.71 4.31 42.81
CA ALA A 449 -27.01 3.78 41.48
C ALA A 449 -27.04 2.26 41.45
N ASP A 450 -26.26 1.61 42.34
CA ASP A 450 -25.89 0.21 42.17
C ASP A 450 -25.34 -0.01 40.75
N TRP A 451 -25.54 -1.18 40.14
CA TRP A 451 -25.22 -1.46 38.74
C TRP A 451 -26.35 -1.09 37.76
N ASP A 452 -27.14 -0.05 38.05
CA ASP A 452 -28.18 0.48 37.15
C ASP A 452 -27.77 1.85 36.58
N PRO A 453 -27.39 1.94 35.29
CA PRO A 453 -27.00 3.19 34.64
C PRO A 453 -28.05 4.30 34.74
N SER A 454 -29.34 3.95 34.78
CA SER A 454 -30.42 4.95 34.85
C SER A 454 -30.47 5.67 36.20
N ASN A 455 -29.87 5.06 37.24
CA ASN A 455 -29.74 5.64 38.58
C ASN A 455 -28.33 6.20 38.84
N SER A 456 -27.46 6.22 37.83
CA SER A 456 -26.09 6.71 37.96
C SER A 456 -26.04 8.15 38.47
N VAL A 457 -25.05 8.43 39.32
CA VAL A 457 -24.97 9.70 40.05
C VAL A 457 -24.02 10.64 39.32
N LYS A 458 -24.52 11.81 38.93
CA LYS A 458 -23.73 12.80 38.20
C LYS A 458 -22.57 13.34 39.05
N PHE A 459 -21.38 13.41 38.46
CA PHE A 459 -20.24 14.11 39.04
C PHE A 459 -20.43 15.63 38.99
N VAL A 460 -19.82 16.32 39.94
CA VAL A 460 -19.64 17.78 39.87
C VAL A 460 -18.51 18.06 38.89
N LYS A 461 -18.76 18.89 37.88
CA LYS A 461 -17.71 19.37 36.97
C LYS A 461 -16.91 20.48 37.67
N THR A 462 -15.63 20.24 37.93
CA THR A 462 -14.75 21.18 38.63
C THR A 462 -13.96 22.07 37.67
N ASP A 463 -13.67 21.56 36.48
CA ASP A 463 -13.06 22.29 35.37
C ASP A 463 -13.40 21.59 34.04
N ASN A 464 -12.97 22.13 32.90
CA ASN A 464 -13.17 21.48 31.62
C ASN A 464 -12.45 20.12 31.57
N GLY A 465 -13.21 19.03 31.38
CA GLY A 465 -12.70 17.66 31.40
C GLY A 465 -12.38 17.11 32.80
N LYS A 466 -12.67 17.87 33.87
CA LYS A 466 -12.38 17.47 35.25
C LYS A 466 -13.65 17.35 36.08
N PHE A 467 -13.76 16.24 36.79
CA PHE A 467 -14.97 15.85 37.50
C PHE A 467 -14.63 15.34 38.90
N GLN A 468 -15.51 15.63 39.86
CA GLN A 468 -15.37 15.20 41.25
C GLN A 468 -16.69 14.66 41.81
N ILE A 469 -16.62 13.64 42.65
CA ILE A 469 -17.76 13.17 43.45
C ILE A 469 -17.29 12.63 44.79
N TYR A 470 -18.11 12.79 45.83
CA TYR A 470 -17.94 12.14 47.12
C TYR A 470 -18.93 10.97 47.27
N THR A 471 -18.43 9.83 47.73
CA THR A 471 -19.26 8.63 47.93
C THR A 471 -18.66 7.71 48.99
N TYR A 472 -19.51 6.91 49.64
CA TYR A 472 -19.06 5.78 50.45
C TYR A 472 -18.88 4.54 49.56
N LEU A 473 -17.75 3.85 49.71
CA LEU A 473 -17.42 2.63 48.96
C LEU A 473 -17.08 1.50 49.94
N THR A 474 -17.46 0.27 49.58
CA THR A 474 -17.08 -0.94 50.30
C THR A 474 -16.27 -1.89 49.42
N VAL A 475 -15.39 -2.66 50.06
CA VAL A 475 -14.61 -3.73 49.41
C VAL A 475 -15.54 -4.76 48.77
N ASP A 476 -16.60 -5.13 49.49
CA ASP A 476 -17.59 -6.12 49.04
C ASP A 476 -18.61 -5.55 48.04
N GLY A 477 -18.54 -4.25 47.73
CA GLY A 477 -19.49 -3.57 46.83
C GLY A 477 -19.23 -3.82 45.33
N GLY A 478 -18.23 -4.62 44.97
CA GLY A 478 -17.94 -5.02 43.59
C GLY A 478 -17.32 -3.93 42.70
N GLY A 479 -17.02 -2.76 43.26
CA GLY A 479 -16.42 -1.63 42.57
C GLY A 479 -17.41 -0.67 41.91
N PHE A 480 -16.89 0.15 41.00
CA PHE A 480 -17.65 1.16 40.25
C PHE A 480 -17.02 1.43 38.87
N LYS A 481 -17.77 2.15 38.02
CA LYS A 481 -17.39 2.62 36.69
C LYS A 481 -17.86 4.07 36.47
N PHE A 482 -17.38 4.67 35.39
CA PHE A 482 -17.74 6.02 34.96
C PHE A 482 -18.51 5.98 33.64
N LEU A 483 -19.66 6.62 33.60
CA LEU A 483 -20.51 6.65 32.41
C LEU A 483 -20.54 8.05 31.80
N GLN A 484 -20.42 8.12 30.49
CA GLN A 484 -20.49 9.37 29.73
C GLN A 484 -21.93 9.86 29.57
N GLU A 485 -22.86 8.90 29.55
CA GLU A 485 -24.30 9.08 29.56
C GLU A 485 -24.88 8.13 30.61
N GLN A 486 -26.17 8.23 30.94
CA GLN A 486 -26.82 7.27 31.85
C GLN A 486 -27.13 5.93 31.15
N ALA A 487 -26.14 5.38 30.45
CA ALA A 487 -26.16 4.15 29.66
C ALA A 487 -24.78 3.47 29.72
N TRP A 488 -24.71 2.19 29.34
CA TRP A 488 -23.46 1.43 29.33
C TRP A 488 -22.54 1.77 28.16
N ASP A 489 -23.08 2.24 27.04
CA ASP A 489 -22.31 2.45 25.83
C ASP A 489 -21.20 3.50 26.06
N GLY A 490 -19.95 3.08 25.84
CA GLY A 490 -18.78 3.94 26.03
C GLY A 490 -18.41 4.20 27.49
N ASP A 491 -18.74 3.30 28.41
CA ASP A 491 -18.31 3.39 29.80
C ASP A 491 -16.78 3.34 29.96
N TRP A 492 -16.31 3.93 31.06
CA TRP A 492 -14.92 3.93 31.46
C TRP A 492 -14.74 3.18 32.77
N GLY A 493 -13.56 2.61 32.94
CA GLY A 493 -13.19 1.87 34.13
C GLY A 493 -11.69 1.90 34.38
N LYS A 494 -11.24 0.86 35.06
CA LYS A 494 -9.86 0.72 35.53
C LYS A 494 -8.92 0.35 34.38
N GLY A 495 -7.97 1.24 34.11
CA GLY A 495 -6.71 0.92 33.43
C GLY A 495 -5.57 0.67 34.42
N ASP A 496 -4.35 0.64 33.89
CA ASP A 496 -3.13 0.46 34.69
C ASP A 496 -2.70 1.77 35.38
N ASP A 497 -2.07 1.66 36.54
CA ASP A 497 -1.45 2.78 37.27
C ASP A 497 -2.34 4.05 37.44
N GLY A 498 -3.65 3.87 37.62
CA GLY A 498 -4.61 4.97 37.83
C GLY A 498 -5.10 5.65 36.54
N MET A 499 -4.84 5.03 35.39
CA MET A 499 -5.32 5.49 34.09
C MET A 499 -6.77 5.05 33.84
N LEU A 500 -7.50 5.89 33.11
CA LEU A 500 -8.82 5.55 32.58
C LEU A 500 -8.65 4.56 31.42
N LYS A 501 -9.53 3.56 31.37
CA LYS A 501 -9.63 2.63 30.25
C LYS A 501 -11.06 2.58 29.73
N GLN A 502 -11.19 2.54 28.41
CA GLN A 502 -12.43 2.29 27.69
C GLN A 502 -12.25 1.04 26.84
N GLU A 503 -13.26 0.19 26.82
CA GLU A 503 -13.28 -1.15 26.24
C GLU A 503 -12.38 -2.17 26.95
N GLY A 504 -12.98 -3.26 27.43
CA GLY A 504 -12.26 -4.33 28.14
C GLY A 504 -11.66 -3.88 29.48
N GLU A 505 -12.26 -2.85 30.09
CA GLU A 505 -11.94 -2.31 31.40
C GLU A 505 -12.49 -3.14 32.55
N ASP A 506 -11.74 -3.16 33.66
CA ASP A 506 -12.22 -3.71 34.91
C ASP A 506 -12.96 -2.64 35.73
N ASN A 507 -13.74 -3.07 36.73
CA ASN A 507 -14.30 -2.16 37.71
C ASN A 507 -13.19 -1.52 38.56
N VAL A 508 -13.33 -0.23 38.88
CA VAL A 508 -12.47 0.42 39.88
C VAL A 508 -12.89 -0.08 41.27
N THR A 509 -11.92 -0.55 42.06
CA THR A 509 -12.16 -1.10 43.40
C THR A 509 -11.35 -0.35 44.47
N VAL A 510 -11.79 -0.45 45.72
CA VAL A 510 -11.11 0.12 46.89
C VAL A 510 -10.59 -0.99 47.80
N GLY A 511 -9.49 -0.73 48.50
CA GLY A 511 -8.87 -1.68 49.42
C GLY A 511 -9.46 -1.71 50.83
N ALA A 512 -10.31 -0.74 51.18
CA ALA A 512 -10.98 -0.65 52.47
C ALA A 512 -12.38 -0.03 52.32
N ASP A 513 -13.27 -0.35 53.25
CA ASP A 513 -14.54 0.34 53.38
C ASP A 513 -14.28 1.77 53.88
N GLY A 514 -14.91 2.76 53.26
CA GLY A 514 -14.69 4.14 53.64
C GLY A 514 -15.44 5.17 52.80
N PHE A 515 -15.30 6.42 53.21
CA PHE A 515 -15.75 7.57 52.45
C PHE A 515 -14.62 8.06 51.55
N TYR A 516 -14.92 8.28 50.28
CA TYR A 516 -13.94 8.59 49.26
C TYR A 516 -14.36 9.81 48.45
N ARG A 517 -13.36 10.58 48.06
CA ARG A 517 -13.43 11.51 46.95
C ARG A 517 -12.88 10.84 45.71
N ILE A 518 -13.64 10.90 44.61
CA ILE A 518 -13.20 10.40 43.31
C ILE A 518 -13.02 11.60 42.39
N ASP A 519 -11.81 11.77 41.88
CA ASP A 519 -11.45 12.79 40.90
C ASP A 519 -11.18 12.12 39.56
N VAL A 520 -11.73 12.65 38.48
CA VAL A 520 -11.49 12.18 37.10
C VAL A 520 -10.97 13.35 36.29
N ASP A 521 -9.84 13.14 35.60
CA ASP A 521 -9.22 14.13 34.73
C ASP A 521 -9.03 13.54 33.33
N TYR A 522 -9.98 13.82 32.43
CA TYR A 522 -9.88 13.40 31.05
C TYR A 522 -8.73 14.07 30.30
N THR A 523 -8.27 15.25 30.74
CA THR A 523 -7.14 15.92 30.07
C THR A 523 -5.82 15.20 30.33
N ALA A 524 -5.73 14.49 31.45
CA ALA A 524 -4.61 13.62 31.80
C ALA A 524 -4.86 12.13 31.50
N GLY A 525 -6.11 11.74 31.21
CA GLY A 525 -6.51 10.34 31.06
C GLY A 525 -6.49 9.56 32.39
N THR A 526 -6.63 10.23 33.53
CA THR A 526 -6.43 9.63 34.86
C THR A 526 -7.67 9.72 35.75
N TYR A 527 -7.69 8.89 36.79
CA TYR A 527 -8.60 9.05 37.92
C TYR A 527 -7.85 8.84 39.26
N ALA A 528 -8.39 9.42 40.34
CA ALA A 528 -7.88 9.24 41.69
C ALA A 528 -9.03 8.90 42.64
N VAL A 529 -8.79 7.95 43.55
CA VAL A 529 -9.74 7.54 44.60
C VAL A 529 -9.09 7.77 45.95
N THR A 530 -9.45 8.88 46.59
CA THR A 530 -8.79 9.38 47.80
C THR A 530 -9.70 9.18 49.01
N ALA A 531 -9.20 8.49 50.04
CA ALA A 531 -9.95 8.36 51.30
C ALA A 531 -10.15 9.75 51.92
N SER A 532 -11.35 10.00 52.42
CA SER A 532 -11.83 11.32 52.81
C SER A 532 -12.33 11.31 54.25
N ASN A 533 -11.66 12.07 55.12
CA ASN A 533 -12.06 12.34 56.50
C ASN A 533 -12.28 13.84 56.68
N TRP A 534 -13.23 14.24 57.53
CA TRP A 534 -13.62 15.63 57.67
C TRP A 534 -13.55 16.13 59.10
N GLY A 535 -13.05 17.34 59.28
CA GLY A 535 -12.98 18.06 60.55
C GLY A 535 -13.53 19.48 60.45
N ILE A 536 -13.82 20.07 61.60
CA ILE A 536 -14.05 21.52 61.73
C ILE A 536 -12.77 22.20 62.19
N ILE A 537 -12.48 23.39 61.66
CA ILE A 537 -11.34 24.23 62.04
C ILE A 537 -11.76 25.70 62.08
N GLY A 538 -11.22 26.50 62.99
CA GLY A 538 -11.47 27.94 63.00
C GLY A 538 -11.34 28.59 64.35
N SER A 539 -11.34 29.93 64.39
CA SER A 539 -11.21 30.71 65.63
C SER A 539 -12.24 30.35 66.71
N ALA A 540 -13.40 29.82 66.31
CA ALA A 540 -14.44 29.37 67.22
C ALA A 540 -14.22 27.96 67.80
N THR A 541 -13.37 27.12 67.18
CA THR A 541 -13.16 25.72 67.56
C THR A 541 -12.12 25.59 68.69
N PRO A 542 -12.05 24.43 69.39
CA PRO A 542 -11.18 24.27 70.57
C PRO A 542 -9.68 24.53 70.33
N ALA A 543 -9.20 24.29 69.11
CA ALA A 543 -7.80 24.45 68.72
C ALA A 543 -7.58 25.67 67.79
N GLY A 544 -8.58 26.52 67.58
CA GLY A 544 -8.44 27.67 66.69
C GLY A 544 -8.15 27.23 65.25
N TRP A 545 -7.23 27.95 64.59
CA TRP A 545 -6.72 27.61 63.26
C TRP A 545 -5.49 26.70 63.28
N ASP A 546 -5.10 26.17 64.45
CA ASP A 546 -3.87 25.38 64.59
C ASP A 546 -4.08 23.89 64.30
N ALA A 547 -5.28 23.35 64.55
CA ALA A 547 -5.62 21.95 64.31
C ALA A 547 -7.12 21.73 64.12
N ASP A 548 -7.49 20.66 63.42
CA ASP A 548 -8.88 20.28 63.18
C ASP A 548 -9.46 19.58 64.41
N THR A 549 -10.78 19.66 64.53
CA THR A 549 -11.55 18.77 65.39
C THR A 549 -12.34 17.81 64.51
N ASP A 550 -11.94 16.53 64.53
CA ASP A 550 -12.49 15.48 63.67
C ASP A 550 -14.00 15.29 63.86
N MET A 551 -14.72 15.22 62.74
CA MET A 551 -16.12 14.82 62.70
C MET A 551 -16.25 13.31 62.54
N THR A 552 -17.43 12.78 62.86
CA THR A 552 -17.75 11.36 62.67
C THR A 552 -18.76 11.19 61.54
N LEU A 553 -18.47 10.33 60.56
CA LEU A 553 -19.45 9.93 59.56
C LEU A 553 -20.61 9.16 60.23
N VAL A 554 -21.82 9.66 60.10
CA VAL A 554 -23.05 8.96 60.48
C VAL A 554 -23.25 7.78 59.53
N ALA A 555 -23.74 6.64 60.04
CA ALA A 555 -23.95 5.39 59.29
C ALA A 555 -24.32 5.65 57.82
N ALA A 556 -23.39 5.36 56.92
CA ALA A 556 -23.48 5.76 55.53
C ALA A 556 -24.72 5.15 54.86
N GLN A 557 -25.60 6.01 54.34
CA GLN A 557 -26.69 5.59 53.45
C GLN A 557 -26.27 5.86 52.01
N LYS A 558 -26.54 4.93 51.11
CA LYS A 558 -26.24 5.09 49.68
C LYS A 558 -26.87 6.40 49.17
N GLY A 559 -26.03 7.37 48.79
CA GLY A 559 -26.46 8.66 48.23
C GLY A 559 -26.72 9.79 49.24
N ASN A 560 -26.59 9.59 50.55
CA ASN A 560 -26.69 10.67 51.54
C ASN A 560 -25.69 10.45 52.67
N TYR A 561 -24.66 11.30 52.73
CA TYR A 561 -23.53 11.14 53.62
C TYR A 561 -23.43 12.34 54.55
N SER A 562 -23.61 12.11 55.85
CA SER A 562 -23.60 13.16 56.87
C SER A 562 -22.46 12.94 57.88
N TRP A 563 -21.65 13.95 58.08
CA TRP A 563 -20.62 14.02 59.11
C TRP A 563 -21.13 14.84 60.28
N THR A 564 -20.93 14.39 61.52
CA THR A 564 -21.46 15.05 62.71
C THR A 564 -20.40 15.22 63.79
N ILE A 565 -20.51 16.30 64.56
CA ILE A 565 -19.74 16.53 65.78
C ILE A 565 -20.57 17.31 66.80
N ASP A 566 -20.49 16.90 68.07
CA ASP A 566 -20.95 17.72 69.19
C ASP A 566 -19.76 18.54 69.72
N ALA A 567 -19.81 19.86 69.55
CA ALA A 567 -18.70 20.75 69.88
C ALA A 567 -19.17 21.93 70.73
N THR A 568 -18.32 22.36 71.68
CA THR A 568 -18.48 23.66 72.35
C THR A 568 -17.63 24.68 71.62
N LEU A 569 -18.29 25.69 71.05
CA LEU A 569 -17.69 26.77 70.28
C LEU A 569 -17.60 28.07 71.09
N THR A 570 -16.71 28.95 70.69
CA THR A 570 -16.64 30.35 71.14
C THR A 570 -17.16 31.29 70.04
N ASP A 571 -17.32 32.58 70.34
CA ASP A 571 -17.63 33.58 69.31
C ASP A 571 -16.46 33.64 68.30
N GLY A 572 -16.76 33.42 67.03
CA GLY A 572 -15.73 33.40 65.99
C GLY A 572 -16.24 32.80 64.69
N GLU A 573 -15.35 32.08 64.01
CA GLU A 573 -15.60 31.51 62.70
C GLU A 573 -15.10 30.06 62.62
N LEU A 574 -15.68 29.27 61.70
CA LEU A 574 -15.23 27.93 61.37
C LEU A 574 -15.28 27.63 59.86
N LYS A 575 -14.62 26.56 59.46
CA LYS A 575 -14.67 25.91 58.15
C LYS A 575 -14.66 24.39 58.30
N PHE A 576 -15.04 23.70 57.24
CA PHE A 576 -14.86 22.25 57.11
C PHE A 576 -13.61 21.97 56.28
N ARG A 577 -12.80 21.00 56.70
CA ARG A 577 -11.54 20.70 56.04
C ARG A 577 -11.35 19.20 55.88
N GLU A 578 -10.93 18.79 54.69
CA GLU A 578 -10.69 17.39 54.35
C GLU A 578 -9.26 16.99 54.76
N ASN A 579 -9.12 15.86 55.45
CA ASN A 579 -7.84 15.22 55.76
C ASN A 579 -6.80 16.17 56.39
N ASP A 580 -7.23 17.07 57.29
CA ASP A 580 -6.40 18.09 57.94
C ASP A 580 -5.64 19.03 56.97
N GLY A 581 -6.06 19.09 55.69
CA GLY A 581 -5.35 19.76 54.61
C GLY A 581 -6.14 20.92 53.99
N TRP A 582 -5.45 21.99 53.61
CA TRP A 582 -6.10 23.16 53.01
C TRP A 582 -6.47 22.99 51.53
N ASP A 583 -5.95 21.96 50.87
CA ASP A 583 -6.23 21.68 49.45
C ASP A 583 -7.73 21.53 49.18
N VAL A 584 -8.48 21.03 50.17
CA VAL A 584 -9.92 20.85 50.05
C VAL A 584 -10.59 21.26 51.36
N ASN A 585 -11.36 22.33 51.26
CA ASN A 585 -12.06 22.90 52.38
C ASN A 585 -13.37 23.53 51.90
N PHE A 586 -14.37 23.53 52.77
CA PHE A 586 -15.66 24.16 52.53
C PHE A 586 -15.91 25.31 53.50
N GLY A 587 -16.54 26.35 52.96
CA GLY A 587 -17.10 27.49 53.68
C GLY A 587 -18.52 27.77 53.20
N ASP A 588 -19.03 28.97 53.46
CA ASP A 588 -20.35 29.42 53.00
C ASP A 588 -20.27 30.88 52.53
N SER A 589 -20.15 31.06 51.21
CA SER A 589 -20.07 32.37 50.57
C SER A 589 -21.48 32.85 50.24
N GLY A 590 -22.07 33.61 51.17
CA GLY A 590 -23.44 34.08 51.03
C GLY A 590 -24.32 33.78 52.24
N ALA A 591 -23.81 32.95 53.16
CA ALA A 591 -24.47 32.58 54.42
C ALA A 591 -25.86 31.93 54.17
N ASP A 592 -25.95 31.06 53.16
CA ASP A 592 -27.21 30.43 52.75
C ASP A 592 -27.35 28.96 53.22
N GLY A 593 -26.33 28.42 53.91
CA GLY A 593 -26.30 27.06 54.41
C GLY A 593 -25.83 26.02 53.41
N THR A 594 -25.44 26.43 52.20
CA THR A 594 -24.77 25.58 51.20
C THR A 594 -23.26 25.67 51.35
N LEU A 595 -22.56 24.58 51.00
CA LEU A 595 -21.12 24.48 51.12
C LEU A 595 -20.44 24.85 49.80
N ASP A 596 -19.59 25.87 49.85
CA ASP A 596 -18.78 26.30 48.71
C ASP A 596 -17.33 25.84 48.86
N ALA A 597 -16.80 25.22 47.81
CA ALA A 597 -15.38 24.86 47.76
C ALA A 597 -14.52 26.11 47.89
N GLY A 598 -13.69 26.18 48.94
CA GLY A 598 -12.87 27.34 49.25
C GLY A 598 -13.64 28.57 49.73
N GLY A 599 -14.94 28.45 50.05
CA GLY A 599 -15.81 29.58 50.38
C GLY A 599 -15.47 30.35 51.66
N ASP A 600 -16.21 31.42 51.94
CA ASP A 600 -15.99 32.28 53.12
C ASP A 600 -16.12 31.51 54.45
N ASN A 601 -15.46 32.01 55.50
CA ASN A 601 -15.55 31.41 56.82
C ASN A 601 -16.99 31.51 57.38
N ILE A 602 -17.45 30.46 58.08
CA ILE A 602 -18.79 30.41 58.66
C ILE A 602 -18.76 31.04 60.06
N ALA A 603 -19.46 32.15 60.24
CA ALA A 603 -19.57 32.82 61.54
C ALA A 603 -20.45 32.04 62.53
N VAL A 604 -20.01 31.94 63.79
CA VAL A 604 -20.69 31.23 64.88
C VAL A 604 -20.59 31.99 66.20
N THR A 605 -21.58 31.81 67.07
CA THR A 605 -21.59 32.36 68.43
C THR A 605 -21.20 31.31 69.46
N ALA A 606 -20.79 31.73 70.65
CA ALA A 606 -20.44 30.83 71.74
C ALA A 606 -21.64 29.96 72.17
N GLY A 607 -21.43 28.65 72.24
CA GLY A 607 -22.49 27.69 72.56
C GLY A 607 -22.02 26.24 72.42
N THR A 608 -22.87 25.31 72.83
CA THR A 608 -22.68 23.89 72.55
C THR A 608 -23.65 23.50 71.44
N TYR A 609 -23.12 22.96 70.35
CA TYR A 609 -23.88 22.67 69.13
C TYR A 609 -23.68 21.23 68.69
N THR A 610 -24.70 20.67 68.05
CA THR A 610 -24.52 19.57 67.10
C THR A 610 -24.32 20.17 65.72
N ILE A 611 -23.15 19.95 65.13
CA ILE A 611 -22.79 20.42 63.80
C ILE A 611 -22.88 19.24 62.84
N THR A 612 -23.58 19.43 61.73
CA THR A 612 -23.72 18.41 60.67
C THR A 612 -23.28 18.99 59.33
N MET A 613 -22.42 18.26 58.63
CA MET A 613 -22.04 18.51 57.24
C MET A 613 -22.63 17.39 56.37
N THR A 614 -23.37 17.73 55.33
CA THR A 614 -24.00 16.76 54.42
C THR A 614 -23.39 16.89 53.03
N LEU A 615 -22.76 15.81 52.56
CA LEU A 615 -22.20 15.68 51.21
C LEU A 615 -23.12 14.77 50.38
N ASP A 616 -24.20 15.33 49.85
CA ASP A 616 -25.14 14.63 48.98
C ASP A 616 -24.83 14.97 47.51
N PRO A 617 -24.30 14.03 46.72
CA PRO A 617 -23.93 14.28 45.32
C PRO A 617 -25.14 14.53 44.40
N ILE A 618 -26.37 14.26 44.84
CA ILE A 618 -27.60 14.46 44.07
C ILE A 618 -28.23 15.82 44.42
N ASN A 619 -28.30 16.16 45.70
CA ASN A 619 -29.01 17.34 46.20
C ASN A 619 -28.11 18.53 46.56
N GLY A 620 -26.78 18.35 46.49
CA GLY A 620 -25.79 19.37 46.83
C GLY A 620 -25.25 19.26 48.25
N TYR A 621 -24.24 20.07 48.55
CA TYR A 621 -23.52 20.02 49.82
C TYR A 621 -24.02 21.12 50.75
N THR A 622 -24.37 20.75 51.99
CA THR A 622 -25.00 21.67 52.97
C THR A 622 -24.47 21.43 54.37
N TYR A 623 -24.72 22.36 55.29
CA TYR A 623 -24.42 22.16 56.70
C TYR A 623 -25.51 22.71 57.64
N SER A 624 -25.46 22.30 58.91
CA SER A 624 -26.30 22.89 59.96
C SER A 624 -25.56 22.93 61.30
N ILE A 625 -25.87 23.94 62.11
CA ILE A 625 -25.32 24.17 63.46
C ILE A 625 -26.52 24.38 64.38
N LYS A 626 -26.81 23.42 65.27
CA LYS A 626 -28.05 23.37 66.06
C LYS A 626 -27.83 23.27 67.56
#